data_AF-A0A3P7TT23-F1
#
_entry.id   AF-A0A3P7TT23-F1
#
_cell.length_a   1.000
_cell.length_b   1.000
_cell.length_c   1.000
_cell.angle_alpha   90.00
_cell.angle_beta   90.00
_cell.angle_gamma   90.00
#
_symmetry.space_group_name_H-M   'P 1'
#
loop_
_entity.id
_entity.type
_entity.pdbx_description
1 polymer ?
#
loop_
_entity_poly.entity_id
_entity_poly.type
_entity_poly.pdbx_seq_one_letter_code
_entity_poly.pdbx_strand_id
1 'polypeptide(L)'
;MFKGRLYYGCVKFGNDVYILGGCTERSVIRHLVDEIVLRPKLLQDCWKLDLNEWRWKLLPGELNQQICFHAATITPEGCIYVFGGTIDEKFERRTDELQRCWITPPSLFYIAAHTVVHTYPGLSERFHDLTLTNIFDCLSLIS
;
A
#
# COMPACT_ATOMS: atom_id res chain seq x y z
N MET A 1 16.57 8.63 -7.45
CA MET A 1 16.09 9.93 -6.93
C MET A 1 14.57 9.91 -6.93
N PHE A 2 13.94 10.45 -5.87
CA PHE A 2 12.48 10.59 -5.82
C PHE A 2 11.99 11.49 -6.96
N LYS A 3 10.86 11.15 -7.58
CA LYS A 3 10.23 11.91 -8.67
C LYS A 3 8.83 12.36 -8.25
N GLY A 4 8.39 13.50 -8.78
CA GLY A 4 7.01 13.98 -8.63
C GLY A 4 6.00 12.92 -9.05
N ARG A 5 4.94 12.78 -8.26
CA ARG A 5 3.90 11.76 -8.45
C ARG A 5 2.56 12.25 -7.92
N LEU A 6 1.48 11.69 -8.46
CA LEU A 6 0.09 12.00 -8.10
C LEU A 6 -0.60 10.76 -7.51
N TYR A 7 -1.69 10.98 -6.78
CA TYR A 7 -2.62 9.94 -6.31
C TYR A 7 -1.97 8.77 -5.55
N TYR A 8 -0.92 9.07 -4.80
CA TYR A 8 -0.19 8.13 -3.95
C TYR A 8 -0.83 8.05 -2.56
N GLY A 9 -0.62 6.92 -1.88
CA GLY A 9 -0.90 6.78 -0.47
C GLY A 9 0.17 7.48 0.35
N CYS A 10 -0.23 8.22 1.40
CA CYS A 10 0.68 8.94 2.29
C CYS A 10 0.32 8.64 3.74
N VAL A 11 1.27 8.12 4.51
CA VAL A 11 1.09 7.85 5.94
C VAL A 11 2.30 8.33 6.73
N LYS A 12 2.09 8.72 8.00
CA LYS A 12 3.17 9.13 8.91
C LYS A 12 3.31 8.11 10.02
N PHE A 13 4.54 7.74 10.35
CA PHE A 13 4.85 6.88 11.49
C PHE A 13 6.10 7.37 12.20
N GLY A 14 6.00 7.65 13.50
CA GLY A 14 7.10 8.26 14.24
C GLY A 14 7.58 9.54 13.55
N ASN A 15 8.86 9.56 13.17
CA ASN A 15 9.51 10.67 12.49
C ASN A 15 9.66 10.47 10.97
N ASP A 16 8.98 9.48 10.40
CA ASP A 16 9.05 9.16 9.00
C ASP A 16 7.70 9.38 8.30
N VAL A 17 7.74 9.81 7.05
CA VAL A 17 6.59 9.83 6.14
C VAL A 17 6.80 8.80 5.05
N TYR A 18 5.76 8.02 4.76
CA TYR A 18 5.79 6.95 3.79
C TYR A 18 4.87 7.30 2.63
N ILE A 19 5.40 7.17 1.41
CA ILE A 19 4.68 7.36 0.16
C ILE A 19 4.66 6.04 -0.59
N LEU A 20 3.47 5.59 -0.99
CA LEU A 20 3.24 4.28 -1.59
C LEU A 20 2.54 4.46 -2.95
N GLY A 21 3.09 3.85 -3.99
CA GLY A 21 2.50 3.84 -5.33
C GLY A 21 2.22 5.24 -5.91
N GLY A 22 1.05 5.40 -6.52
CA GLY A 22 0.64 6.59 -7.26
C GLY A 22 0.91 6.46 -8.75
N CYS A 23 1.00 7.59 -9.44
CA CYS A 23 1.38 7.63 -10.85
C CYS A 23 2.26 8.83 -11.16
N THR A 24 3.00 8.78 -12.27
CA THR A 24 3.73 9.96 -12.76
C THR A 24 2.75 11.07 -13.14
N GLU A 25 3.21 12.32 -13.12
CA GLU A 25 2.45 13.43 -13.67
C GLU A 25 2.15 13.21 -15.17
N ARG A 26 0.99 13.71 -15.64
CA ARG A 26 0.66 13.67 -17.07
C ARG A 26 1.56 14.64 -17.81
N SER A 27 2.26 14.15 -18.82
CA SER A 27 3.03 14.98 -19.74
C SER A 27 2.24 15.17 -21.03
N VAL A 28 2.03 16.42 -21.45
CA VAL A 28 1.46 16.74 -22.76
C VAL A 28 2.61 17.14 -23.67
N ILE A 29 2.80 16.40 -24.76
CA ILE A 29 3.72 16.80 -25.82
C ILE A 29 2.89 17.50 -26.89
N ARG A 30 3.09 18.81 -27.04
CA ARG A 30 2.49 19.60 -28.11
C ARG A 30 3.40 19.57 -29.33
N HIS A 31 2.97 18.90 -30.39
CA HIS A 31 3.55 19.09 -31.72
C HIS A 31 2.73 20.13 -32.49
N LEU A 32 3.34 20.77 -33.49
CA LEU A 32 2.74 21.87 -34.29
C LEU A 32 1.39 21.53 -34.95
N VAL A 33 0.99 20.25 -34.99
CA VAL A 33 -0.25 19.77 -35.64
C VAL A 33 -1.06 18.82 -34.74
N ASP A 34 -0.48 18.23 -33.68
CA ASP A 34 -1.16 17.24 -32.80
C ASP A 34 -0.75 17.41 -31.33
N GLU A 35 -1.72 17.25 -30.40
CA GLU A 35 -1.45 17.09 -28.96
C GLU A 35 -1.38 15.60 -28.59
N ILE A 36 -0.19 15.11 -28.24
CA ILE A 36 0.00 13.76 -27.71
C ILE A 36 -0.07 13.84 -26.19
N VAL A 37 -1.15 13.30 -25.62
CA VAL A 37 -1.29 13.13 -24.17
C VAL A 37 -0.58 11.84 -23.76
N LEU A 38 0.58 11.95 -23.10
CA LEU A 38 1.22 10.79 -22.50
C LEU A 38 0.41 10.36 -21.28
N ARG A 39 0.06 9.08 -21.26
CA ARG A 39 -0.62 8.50 -20.10
C ARG A 39 0.34 8.46 -18.90
N PRO A 40 -0.18 8.68 -17.69
CA PRO A 40 0.63 8.58 -16.50
C PRO A 40 1.02 7.12 -16.28
N LYS A 41 2.30 6.87 -15.96
CA LYS A 41 2.78 5.55 -15.59
C LYS A 41 2.42 5.28 -14.14
N LEU A 42 1.73 4.17 -13.86
CA LEU A 42 1.44 3.75 -12.49
C LEU A 42 2.73 3.28 -11.78
N LEU A 43 2.73 3.41 -10.46
CA LEU A 43 3.88 3.15 -9.62
C LEU A 43 3.50 2.13 -8.54
N GLN A 44 4.45 1.27 -8.18
CA GLN A 44 4.35 0.31 -7.08
C GLN A 44 5.44 0.49 -6.03
N ASP A 45 6.38 1.41 -6.27
CA ASP A 45 7.50 1.66 -5.38
C ASP A 45 7.06 2.38 -4.09
N CYS A 46 7.79 2.11 -3.02
CA CYS A 46 7.52 2.66 -1.69
C CYS A 46 8.71 3.50 -1.23
N TRP A 47 8.44 4.71 -0.76
CA TRP A 47 9.46 5.66 -0.32
C TRP A 47 9.23 6.09 1.11
N LYS A 48 10.33 6.36 1.81
CA LYS A 48 10.37 6.96 3.14
C LYS A 48 11.05 8.32 3.08
N LEU A 49 10.44 9.33 3.67
CA LEU A 49 11.07 10.61 3.98
C LEU A 49 11.38 10.64 5.47
N ASP A 50 12.67 10.73 5.80
CA ASP A 50 13.12 11.04 7.15
C ASP A 50 12.87 12.52 7.44
N LEU A 51 12.05 12.85 8.44
CA LEU A 51 11.72 14.24 8.78
C LEU A 51 12.79 14.96 9.60
N ASN A 52 13.80 14.26 10.11
CA ASN A 52 14.97 14.88 10.74
C ASN A 52 15.97 15.32 9.67
N GLU A 53 16.29 14.41 8.74
CA GLU A 53 17.31 14.63 7.72
C GLU A 53 16.78 15.25 6.43
N TRP A 54 15.45 15.25 6.23
CA TRP A 54 14.79 15.63 4.98
C TRP A 54 15.29 14.84 3.77
N ARG A 55 15.56 13.55 3.98
CA ARG A 55 16.10 12.65 2.97
C ARG A 55 15.12 11.55 2.59
N TRP A 56 14.95 11.41 1.28
CA TRP A 56 14.21 10.31 0.68
C TRP A 56 15.04 9.05 0.63
N LYS A 57 14.46 7.93 1.07
CA LYS A 57 14.99 6.58 0.95
C LYS A 57 13.97 5.70 0.24
N LEU A 58 14.41 5.02 -0.82
CA LEU A 58 13.63 3.96 -1.45
C LEU A 58 13.59 2.76 -0.49
N LEU A 59 12.40 2.25 -0.22
CA LEU A 59 12.24 1.03 0.57
C LEU A 59 12.51 -0.20 -0.31
N PRO A 60 13.01 -1.30 0.29
CA PRO A 60 13.29 -2.53 -0.46
C PRO A 60 12.02 -3.28 -0.89
N GLY A 61 10.87 -2.98 -0.28
CA GLY A 61 9.58 -3.57 -0.61
C GLY A 61 8.75 -2.68 -1.53
N GLU A 62 7.87 -3.31 -2.29
CA GLU A 62 6.95 -2.69 -3.24
C GLU A 62 5.51 -3.15 -2.94
N LEU A 63 4.54 -2.41 -3.45
CA LEU A 63 3.14 -2.87 -3.49
C LEU A 63 3.01 -4.09 -4.41
N ASN A 64 2.04 -4.95 -4.14
CA ASN A 64 1.77 -6.16 -4.93
C ASN A 64 1.39 -5.85 -6.39
N GLN A 65 0.96 -4.62 -6.66
CA GLN A 65 0.64 -4.13 -7.99
C GLN A 65 0.84 -2.62 -8.11
N GLN A 66 1.04 -2.14 -9.33
CA GLN A 66 1.09 -0.72 -9.65
C GLN A 66 -0.30 -0.13 -9.46
N ILE A 67 -0.40 0.91 -8.62
CA ILE A 67 -1.72 1.38 -8.18
C ILE A 67 -1.71 2.85 -7.80
N CYS A 68 -2.79 3.54 -8.16
CA CYS A 68 -3.04 4.93 -7.81
C CYS A 68 -4.50 5.10 -7.35
N PHE A 69 -4.86 6.27 -6.81
CA PHE A 69 -6.20 6.53 -6.24
C PHE A 69 -6.62 5.56 -5.13
N HIS A 70 -5.65 5.00 -4.42
CA HIS A 70 -5.88 4.07 -3.32
C HIS A 70 -5.93 4.80 -1.98
N ALA A 71 -6.60 4.20 -1.00
CA ALA A 71 -6.51 4.63 0.39
C ALA A 71 -5.29 3.99 1.05
N ALA A 72 -4.65 4.71 1.97
CA ALA A 72 -3.58 4.18 2.80
C ALA A 72 -3.78 4.60 4.26
N THR A 73 -3.54 3.67 5.19
CA THR A 73 -3.53 3.93 6.63
C THR A 73 -2.43 3.13 7.30
N ILE A 74 -2.10 3.45 8.54
CA ILE A 74 -1.09 2.73 9.30
C ILE A 74 -1.55 2.44 10.73
N THR A 75 -1.23 1.24 11.23
CA THR A 75 -1.50 0.85 12.61
C THR A 75 -0.46 1.41 13.58
N PRO A 76 -0.78 1.50 14.89
CA PRO A 76 0.20 1.88 15.91
C PRO A 76 1.44 0.97 15.96
N GLU A 77 1.31 -0.28 15.53
CA GLU A 77 2.39 -1.27 15.49
C GLU A 77 3.27 -1.13 14.24
N GLY A 78 2.92 -0.23 13.31
CA GLY A 78 3.67 0.03 12.07
C GLY A 78 3.35 -0.93 10.92
N CYS A 79 2.12 -1.43 10.84
CA CYS A 79 1.61 -2.09 9.64
C CYS A 79 0.85 -1.09 8.77
N ILE A 80 1.31 -0.87 7.55
CA ILE A 80 0.63 -0.03 6.57
C ILE A 80 -0.39 -0.89 5.83
N TYR A 81 -1.62 -0.41 5.70
CA TYR A 81 -2.67 -0.99 4.86
C TYR A 81 -2.94 -0.08 3.67
N VAL A 82 -3.03 -0.69 2.49
CA VAL A 82 -3.41 -0.05 1.23
C VAL A 82 -4.64 -0.75 0.69
N PHE A 83 -5.71 0.00 0.47
CA PHE A 83 -7.01 -0.53 0.04
C PHE A 83 -7.47 0.09 -1.28
N GLY A 84 -7.86 -0.80 -2.19
CA GLY A 84 -8.47 -0.48 -3.46
C GLY A 84 -7.62 0.44 -4.33
N GLY A 85 -8.25 1.10 -5.30
CA GLY A 85 -7.61 2.05 -6.21
C GLY A 85 -7.85 1.68 -7.66
N THR A 86 -6.90 2.05 -8.52
CA THR A 86 -6.96 1.80 -9.96
C THR A 86 -5.63 1.25 -10.47
N ILE A 87 -5.70 0.21 -11.30
CA ILE A 87 -4.56 -0.65 -11.69
C ILE A 87 -4.20 -0.56 -13.18
N ASP A 88 -4.72 0.44 -13.89
CA ASP A 88 -4.40 0.68 -15.29
C ASP A 88 -4.22 2.18 -15.59
N GLU A 89 -3.48 2.48 -16.66
CA GLU A 89 -3.12 3.84 -17.05
C GLU A 89 -4.29 4.68 -17.60
N LYS A 90 -5.42 4.05 -17.95
CA LYS A 90 -6.64 4.78 -18.37
C LYS A 90 -7.52 5.16 -17.19
N PHE A 91 -7.22 4.63 -16.02
CA PHE A 91 -8.02 4.76 -14.82
C PHE A 91 -9.41 4.08 -14.87
N GLU A 92 -9.54 2.98 -15.60
CA GLU A 92 -10.81 2.27 -15.84
C GLU A 92 -10.96 1.00 -15.00
N ARG A 93 -9.86 0.35 -14.62
CA ARG A 93 -9.84 -0.91 -13.88
C ARG A 93 -9.64 -0.67 -12.39
N ARG A 94 -10.73 -0.76 -11.63
CA ARG A 94 -10.70 -0.66 -10.17
C ARG A 94 -10.36 -1.98 -9.52
N THR A 95 -9.77 -1.92 -8.34
CA THR A 95 -9.56 -3.07 -7.46
C THR A 95 -10.15 -2.76 -6.08
N ASP A 96 -10.61 -3.80 -5.40
CA ASP A 96 -11.04 -3.84 -4.01
C ASP A 96 -10.06 -4.65 -3.14
N GLU A 97 -8.89 -5.00 -3.69
CA GLU A 97 -7.87 -5.74 -2.95
C GLU A 97 -7.31 -4.90 -1.80
N LEU A 98 -7.15 -5.57 -0.65
CA LEU A 98 -6.41 -5.08 0.50
C LEU A 98 -5.01 -5.68 0.49
N GLN A 99 -3.99 -4.84 0.62
CA GLN A 99 -2.61 -5.25 0.79
C GLN A 99 -1.99 -4.52 1.98
N ARG A 100 -0.91 -5.09 2.52
CA ARG A 100 -0.25 -4.51 3.69
C ARG A 100 1.25 -4.72 3.67
N CYS A 101 1.98 -3.84 4.34
CA CYS A 101 3.41 -3.97 4.55
C CYS A 101 3.82 -3.54 5.96
N TRP A 102 4.76 -4.28 6.55
CA TRP A 102 5.33 -3.97 7.86
C TRP A 102 6.55 -3.06 7.68
N ILE A 103 6.53 -1.87 8.29
CA ILE A 103 7.70 -0.97 8.34
C ILE A 103 8.52 -1.19 9.61
N THR A 104 7.93 -1.85 10.60
CA THR A 104 8.53 -2.34 11.83
C THR A 104 8.27 -3.84 11.92
N PRO A 105 9.17 -4.64 12.52
CA PRO A 105 8.90 -6.05 12.75
C PRO A 105 7.60 -6.22 13.57
N PRO A 106 6.68 -7.10 13.16
CA PRO A 106 5.49 -7.39 13.95
C PRO A 106 5.87 -7.98 15.31
N SER A 107 4.97 -7.82 16.30
CA SER A 107 5.18 -8.40 17.62
C SER A 107 5.19 -9.94 17.55
N LEU A 108 5.90 -10.59 18.48
CA LEU A 108 5.89 -12.05 18.57
C LEU A 108 4.46 -12.58 18.79
N PHE A 109 3.66 -11.87 19.59
CA PHE A 109 2.25 -12.20 19.80
C PHE A 109 1.48 -12.21 18.48
N TYR A 110 1.66 -11.17 17.65
CA TYR A 110 1.02 -11.09 16.35
C TYR A 110 1.42 -12.27 15.44
N ILE A 111 2.71 -12.56 15.33
CA ILE A 111 3.21 -13.68 14.52
C ILE A 111 2.64 -15.00 15.03
N ALA A 112 2.68 -15.25 16.34
CA ALA A 112 2.18 -16.48 16.94
C ALA A 112 0.66 -16.63 16.75
N ALA A 113 -0.12 -15.57 16.99
CA ALA A 113 -1.55 -15.54 16.78
C ALA A 113 -1.90 -15.83 15.31
N HIS A 114 -1.20 -15.18 14.37
CA HIS A 114 -1.35 -15.42 12.95
C HIS A 114 -1.04 -16.87 12.57
N THR A 115 0.06 -17.46 13.08
CA THR A 115 0.41 -18.87 12.84
C THR A 115 -0.66 -19.83 13.37
N VAL A 116 -1.20 -19.57 14.56
CA VAL A 116 -2.25 -20.39 15.16
C VAL A 116 -3.53 -20.35 14.33
N VAL A 117 -4.01 -19.16 13.96
CA VAL A 117 -5.21 -18.99 13.12
C VAL A 117 -5.02 -19.64 11.76
N HIS A 118 -3.85 -19.49 11.15
CA HIS A 118 -3.53 -20.12 9.87
C HIS A 118 -3.50 -21.65 9.94
N THR A 119 -2.97 -22.22 11.03
CA THR A 119 -2.85 -23.67 11.22
C THR A 119 -4.19 -24.31 11.62
N TYR A 120 -5.04 -23.58 12.33
CA TYR A 120 -6.31 -24.05 12.85
C TYR A 120 -7.46 -23.09 12.45
N PRO A 121 -7.89 -23.09 11.18
CA PRO A 121 -8.87 -22.12 10.67
C PRO A 121 -10.22 -22.16 11.42
N GLY A 122 -10.67 -23.35 11.85
CA GLY A 122 -11.89 -23.52 12.66
C GLY A 122 -11.85 -22.91 14.07
N LEU A 123 -10.70 -22.39 14.51
CA LEU A 123 -10.59 -21.64 15.76
C LEU A 123 -11.31 -20.28 15.66
N SER A 124 -11.31 -19.67 14.46
CA SER A 124 -11.97 -18.39 14.19
C SER A 124 -13.49 -18.44 14.38
N GLU A 125 -14.10 -19.58 14.06
CA GLU A 125 -15.53 -19.84 14.24
C GLU A 125 -15.93 -19.99 15.71
N ARG A 126 -15.00 -20.40 16.57
CA ARG A 126 -15.24 -20.61 18.01
C ARG A 126 -14.93 -19.38 18.85
N PHE A 127 -14.05 -18.50 18.37
CA PHE A 127 -13.60 -17.32 19.09
C PHE A 127 -13.65 -16.08 18.18
N HIS A 128 -14.84 -15.48 18.07
CA HIS A 128 -15.06 -14.28 17.25
C HIS A 128 -14.25 -13.06 17.72
N ASP A 129 -13.89 -12.99 19.01
CA ASP A 129 -13.09 -11.89 19.55
C ASP A 129 -11.62 -11.95 19.10
N LEU A 130 -11.07 -13.17 18.96
CA LEU A 130 -9.71 -13.42 18.46
C LEU A 130 -9.57 -13.06 16.98
N THR A 131 -10.65 -13.18 16.22
CA THR A 131 -10.70 -12.71 14.84
C THR A 131 -10.72 -11.19 14.79
N LEU A 132 -11.51 -10.50 15.61
CA LEU A 132 -11.58 -9.02 15.63
C LEU A 132 -10.23 -8.33 15.90
N THR A 133 -9.36 -8.95 16.70
CA THR A 133 -8.00 -8.43 16.95
C THR A 133 -6.99 -8.71 15.82
N ASN A 134 -7.27 -9.67 14.94
CA ASN A 134 -6.38 -10.10 13.85
C ASN A 134 -7.01 -9.92 12.44
N ILE A 135 -8.15 -9.23 12.35
CA ILE A 135 -9.15 -9.42 11.29
C ILE A 135 -8.69 -9.04 9.88
N PHE A 136 -7.59 -8.30 9.73
CA PHE A 136 -7.16 -7.83 8.42
C PHE A 136 -6.36 -8.87 7.59
N ASP A 137 -6.09 -10.07 8.11
CA ASP A 137 -5.35 -11.10 7.36
C ASP A 137 -6.20 -12.27 6.85
N CYS A 138 -7.41 -12.46 7.38
CA CYS A 138 -8.24 -13.61 7.03
C CYS A 138 -9.09 -13.43 5.76
N LEU A 139 -9.04 -12.28 5.08
CA LEU A 139 -9.95 -11.98 3.98
C LEU A 139 -9.55 -12.55 2.60
N SER A 140 -8.46 -13.33 2.51
CA SER A 140 -8.05 -13.98 1.25
C SER A 140 -8.26 -15.50 1.20
N LEU A 141 -8.95 -16.10 2.17
CA LEU A 141 -9.19 -17.56 2.21
C LEU A 141 -10.64 -18.00 1.93
N ILE A 142 -11.49 -17.10 1.42
CA ILE A 142 -12.83 -17.48 0.96
C ILE A 142 -12.94 -17.16 -0.54
N SER A 143 -12.51 -18.12 -1.37
CA SER A 143 -12.91 -18.27 -2.77
C SER A 143 -13.25 -19.73 -3.03
#